data_AF-A0A2R6LUJ5-F1
#
_entry.id   AF-A0A2R6LUJ5-F1
#
_cell.length_a   1.000
_cell.length_b   1.000
_cell.length_c   1.000
_cell.angle_alpha   90.00
_cell.angle_beta   90.00
_cell.angle_gamma   90.00
#
_symmetry.space_group_name_H-M   'P 1'
#
loop_
_entity.id
_entity.type
_entity.pdbx_description
1 polymer ?
#
loop_
_entity_poly.entity_id
_entity_poly.type
_entity_poly.pdbx_seq_one_letter_code
_entity_poly.pdbx_strand_id
1 'polypeptide(L)'
;MTDETDTPDGATDDARPYLVTHADEGAATLRDVRTAQVHTLDDDHGMTAGEVVTARLESGPMGVVSTVVEVIDRREIDVVRPDLEPTRQAREACPTTGEVARIERAGEGEVHVLSVPEGEVAATATVTAEDDETLARAARQGATRVEIRTGTGLVSVRYLPD
;
A
#
# COMPACT_ATOMS: atom_id res chain seq x y z
N MET A 1 -26.95 32.92 31.00
CA MET A 1 -25.52 33.26 30.86
C MET A 1 -24.78 32.03 31.35
N THR A 2 -24.79 30.99 30.50
CA THR A 2 -23.60 30.44 29.81
C THR A 2 -22.63 29.86 30.85
N ASP A 3 -22.49 28.54 30.94
CA ASP A 3 -21.60 27.84 30.03
C ASP A 3 -22.09 26.38 29.81
N GLU A 4 -22.58 26.09 28.61
CA GLU A 4 -22.64 24.71 28.12
C GLU A 4 -21.26 24.38 27.54
N THR A 5 -20.78 23.20 27.89
CA THR A 5 -19.54 22.58 27.47
C THR A 5 -19.43 22.51 25.95
N ASP A 6 -18.53 23.32 25.37
CA ASP A 6 -18.02 23.08 24.02
C ASP A 6 -16.68 22.33 24.17
N THR A 7 -16.77 21.01 24.26
CA THR A 7 -15.62 20.15 23.95
C THR A 7 -15.58 20.06 22.43
N PRO A 8 -14.50 20.49 21.75
CA PRO A 8 -14.43 20.38 20.30
C PRO A 8 -14.34 18.90 19.92
N ASP A 9 -15.49 18.35 19.56
CA ASP A 9 -15.69 17.04 18.94
C ASP A 9 -15.19 17.10 17.48
N GLY A 10 -13.86 17.09 17.31
CA GLY A 10 -13.22 17.16 15.98
C GLY A 10 -11.94 16.35 15.82
N ALA A 11 -11.45 15.68 16.87
CA ALA A 11 -10.14 15.04 16.85
C ALA A 11 -10.18 13.53 16.51
N THR A 12 -11.16 13.07 15.73
CA THR A 12 -11.24 11.65 15.31
C THR A 12 -11.07 11.43 13.81
N ASP A 13 -11.04 12.48 12.96
CA ASP A 13 -11.14 12.34 11.49
C ASP A 13 -9.86 12.65 10.67
N ASP A 14 -8.68 12.80 11.28
CA ASP A 14 -7.43 13.11 10.55
C ASP A 14 -6.49 11.93 10.36
N ALA A 15 -6.84 10.77 10.93
CA ALA A 15 -6.02 9.57 10.83
C ALA A 15 -5.94 9.08 9.38
N ARG A 16 -4.73 8.73 8.94
CA ARG A 16 -4.49 8.28 7.57
C ARG A 16 -3.68 7.00 7.55
N PRO A 17 -3.90 6.13 6.54
CA PRO A 17 -3.03 5.00 6.30
C PRO A 17 -1.74 5.44 5.63
N TYR A 18 -0.62 4.99 6.18
CA TYR A 18 0.73 5.19 5.68
C TYR A 18 1.40 3.84 5.44
N LEU A 19 2.17 3.74 4.36
CA LEU A 19 3.13 2.65 4.17
C LEU A 19 4.46 3.06 4.78
N VAL A 20 5.05 2.21 5.62
CA VAL A 20 6.42 2.38 6.08
C VAL A 20 7.34 1.92 4.96
N THR A 21 7.96 2.86 4.23
CA THR A 21 8.89 2.52 3.13
C THR A 21 10.30 2.27 3.65
N HIS A 22 10.62 2.82 4.83
CA HIS A 22 11.93 2.64 5.45
C HIS A 22 11.81 2.84 6.97
N ALA A 23 12.53 2.02 7.73
CA ALA A 23 12.66 2.15 9.18
C ALA A 23 14.05 1.66 9.59
N ASP A 24 14.78 2.51 10.29
CA ASP A 24 16.11 2.26 10.86
C ASP A 24 16.11 2.76 12.31
N GLU A 25 17.15 2.46 13.09
CA GLU A 25 17.22 2.86 14.50
C GLU A 25 17.05 4.37 14.69
N GLY A 26 15.91 4.79 15.27
CA GLY A 26 15.61 6.20 15.58
C GLY A 26 15.07 7.02 14.41
N ALA A 27 14.66 6.42 13.29
CA ALA A 27 13.97 7.13 12.22
C ALA A 27 13.11 6.20 11.34
N ALA A 28 11.98 6.72 10.87
CA ALA A 28 11.15 6.04 9.88
C ALA A 28 10.68 6.99 8.78
N THR A 29 10.48 6.44 7.58
CA THR A 29 9.88 7.14 6.45
C THR A 29 8.53 6.51 6.14
N LEU A 30 7.50 7.35 6.23
CA LEU A 30 6.12 7.01 5.96
C LEU A 30 5.68 7.63 4.64
N ARG A 31 4.95 6.86 3.83
CA ARG A 31 4.30 7.35 2.61
C ARG A 31 2.79 7.31 2.79
N ASP A 32 2.12 8.46 2.73
CA ASP A 32 0.66 8.53 2.69
C ASP A 32 0.18 7.77 1.45
N VAL A 33 -0.57 6.70 1.65
CA VAL A 33 -0.96 5.80 0.55
C VAL A 33 -1.98 6.43 -0.40
N ARG A 34 -2.67 7.49 0.03
CA ARG A 34 -3.67 8.23 -0.76
C ARG A 34 -3.03 9.35 -1.56
N THR A 35 -2.13 10.12 -0.95
CA THR A 35 -1.54 11.32 -1.58
C THR A 35 -0.13 11.08 -2.16
N ALA A 36 0.49 9.95 -1.83
CA ALA A 36 1.90 9.64 -2.08
C ALA A 36 2.89 10.60 -1.40
N GLN A 37 2.42 11.47 -0.49
CA GLN A 37 3.28 12.36 0.28
C GLN A 37 4.18 11.54 1.21
N VAL A 38 5.46 11.94 1.30
CA VAL A 38 6.45 11.32 2.17
C VAL A 38 6.63 12.15 3.44
N HIS A 39 6.63 11.47 4.58
CA HIS A 39 6.86 12.02 5.91
C HIS A 39 8.04 11.30 6.56
N THR A 40 9.01 12.06 7.07
CA THR A 40 10.10 11.51 7.85
C THR A 40 9.82 11.72 9.34
N LEU A 41 9.95 10.67 10.12
CA LEU A 41 9.80 10.66 11.57
C LEU A 41 11.17 10.73 12.25
N ASP A 42 11.21 11.33 13.43
CA ASP A 42 12.39 11.40 14.33
C ASP A 42 12.53 10.22 15.29
N ASP A 43 11.62 9.25 15.20
CA ASP A 43 11.63 7.99 15.93
C ASP A 43 11.00 6.92 15.03
N ASP A 44 11.49 5.68 15.08
CA ASP A 44 10.95 4.58 14.28
C ASP A 44 9.68 3.99 14.88
N HIS A 45 9.40 4.25 16.16
CA HIS A 45 8.26 3.75 16.91
C HIS A 45 8.07 2.22 16.81
N GLY A 46 9.16 1.47 16.61
CA GLY A 46 9.14 0.03 16.37
C GLY A 46 8.39 -0.38 15.10
N MET A 47 8.28 0.51 14.12
CA MET A 47 7.67 0.23 12.82
C MET A 47 8.65 -0.55 11.93
N THR A 48 8.12 -1.41 11.06
CA THR A 48 8.93 -2.19 10.11
C THR A 48 8.64 -1.78 8.68
N ALA A 49 9.68 -1.73 7.82
CA ALA A 49 9.47 -1.49 6.39
C ALA A 49 8.50 -2.53 5.78
N GLY A 50 7.56 -2.06 4.96
CA GLY A 50 6.48 -2.86 4.38
C GLY A 50 5.19 -2.90 5.21
N GLU A 51 5.22 -2.44 6.46
CA GLU A 51 4.03 -2.34 7.32
C GLU A 51 3.12 -1.18 6.89
N VAL A 52 1.81 -1.35 7.05
CA VAL A 52 0.83 -0.28 6.92
C VAL A 52 0.38 0.17 8.30
N VAL A 53 0.56 1.46 8.58
CA VAL A 53 0.20 2.08 9.85
C VAL A 53 -0.89 3.11 9.61
N THR A 54 -1.99 3.01 10.35
CA THR A 54 -2.99 4.08 10.41
C THR A 54 -2.67 4.96 11.60
N ALA A 55 -2.29 6.21 11.34
CA ALA A 55 -1.81 7.13 12.36
C ALA A 55 -2.27 8.57 12.12
N ARG A 56 -2.19 9.38 13.17
CA ARG A 56 -2.26 10.84 13.10
C ARG A 56 -0.85 11.41 13.21
N LEU A 57 -0.44 12.20 12.21
CA LEU A 57 0.85 12.88 12.19
C LEU A 57 0.69 14.37 12.40
N GLU A 58 1.63 14.98 13.10
CA GLU A 58 1.78 16.44 13.19
C GLU A 58 3.08 16.87 12.52
N SER A 59 2.98 17.88 11.65
CA SER A 59 4.15 18.49 11.02
C SER A 59 4.93 19.32 12.04
N GLY A 60 6.24 19.08 12.13
CA GLY A 60 7.12 19.87 12.99
C GLY A 60 7.26 21.33 12.53
N PRO A 61 7.92 22.19 13.32
CA PRO A 61 7.98 23.64 13.09
C PRO A 61 8.56 24.07 11.73
N MET A 62 9.45 23.25 11.16
CA MET A 62 10.06 23.48 9.85
C MET A 62 9.42 22.64 8.73
N GLY A 63 8.44 21.79 9.04
CA GLY A 63 7.79 20.88 8.10
C GLY A 63 8.69 19.78 7.52
N VAL A 64 9.91 19.62 8.03
CA VAL A 64 10.89 18.63 7.56
C VAL A 64 10.70 17.27 8.23
N VAL A 65 10.36 17.29 9.52
CA VAL A 65 10.13 16.11 10.36
C VAL A 65 8.69 16.16 10.85
N SER A 66 8.01 15.01 10.80
CA SER A 66 6.69 14.81 11.38
C SER A 66 6.82 13.96 12.64
N THR A 67 5.92 14.15 13.61
CA THR A 67 5.87 13.32 14.81
C THR A 67 4.55 12.55 14.82
N VAL A 68 4.58 11.31 15.30
CA VAL A 68 3.36 10.51 15.49
C VAL A 68 2.65 10.98 16.75
N VAL A 69 1.43 11.49 16.58
CA VAL A 69 0.56 11.87 17.71
C VAL A 69 -0.11 10.64 18.28
N GLU A 70 -0.60 9.78 17.39
CA GLU A 70 -1.39 8.61 17.74
C GLU A 70 -1.26 7.54 16.66
N VAL A 71 -1.09 6.29 17.08
CA VAL A 71 -1.22 5.10 16.21
C VAL A 71 -2.54 4.43 16.54
N ILE A 72 -3.37 4.20 15.52
CA ILE A 72 -4.70 3.61 15.64
C ILE A 72 -4.70 2.14 15.25
N ASP A 73 -4.01 1.80 14.17
CA ASP A 73 -3.93 0.44 13.63
C ASP A 73 -2.58 0.18 12.97
N ARG A 74 -2.16 -1.08 12.99
CA ARG A 74 -0.93 -1.59 12.39
C ARG A 74 -1.24 -2.92 11.75
N ARG A 75 -0.91 -3.07 10.46
CA ARG A 75 -1.09 -4.34 9.74
C ARG A 75 -0.01 -4.58 8.72
N GLU A 76 0.26 -5.85 8.48
CA GLU A 76 1.10 -6.32 7.38
C GLU A 76 0.21 -6.74 6.20
N ILE A 77 0.76 -6.67 4.99
CA ILE A 77 0.11 -7.16 3.78
C ILE A 77 0.78 -8.47 3.37
N ASP A 78 0.01 -9.56 3.32
CA ASP A 78 0.51 -10.87 2.91
C ASP A 78 0.73 -10.90 1.38
N VAL A 79 1.98 -10.82 0.94
CA VAL A 79 2.34 -10.91 -0.49
C VAL A 79 2.75 -12.33 -0.84
N VAL A 80 1.94 -13.00 -1.66
CA VAL A 80 2.15 -14.40 -2.04
C VAL A 80 2.25 -14.60 -3.55
N ARG A 81 3.01 -15.62 -3.94
CA ARG A 81 3.13 -16.09 -5.32
C ARG A 81 2.57 -17.51 -5.43
N PRO A 82 1.24 -17.69 -5.46
CA PRO A 82 0.65 -19.01 -5.54
C PRO A 82 0.97 -19.65 -6.90
N ASP A 83 1.18 -20.97 -6.91
CA ASP A 83 1.30 -21.77 -8.14
C ASP A 83 -0.08 -21.94 -8.80
N LEU A 84 -0.65 -20.81 -9.23
CA LEU A 84 -1.95 -20.71 -9.86
C LEU A 84 -1.80 -19.81 -11.08
N GLU A 85 -2.31 -20.29 -12.21
CA GLU A 85 -2.31 -19.48 -13.42
C GLU A 85 -3.18 -18.20 -13.24
N PRO A 86 -2.85 -17.12 -13.96
CA PRO A 86 -3.73 -15.97 -14.12
C PRO A 86 -5.11 -16.40 -14.60
N THR A 87 -6.15 -15.70 -14.13
CA THR A 87 -7.52 -16.01 -14.55
C THR A 87 -7.71 -15.75 -16.04
N ARG A 88 -8.73 -16.37 -16.65
CA ARG A 88 -9.11 -16.10 -18.04
C ARG A 88 -9.29 -14.59 -18.30
N GLN A 89 -10.00 -13.90 -17.41
CA GLN A 89 -10.21 -12.45 -17.50
C GLN A 89 -8.90 -11.67 -17.53
N ALA A 90 -7.92 -12.04 -16.68
CA ALA A 90 -6.61 -11.40 -16.67
C ALA A 90 -5.84 -11.64 -17.97
N ARG A 91 -5.90 -12.85 -18.53
CA ARG A 91 -5.25 -13.17 -19.81
C ARG A 91 -5.87 -12.39 -20.98
N GLU A 92 -7.20 -12.30 -21.01
CA GLU A 92 -7.94 -11.58 -22.06
C GLU A 92 -7.76 -10.05 -21.98
N ALA A 93 -7.50 -9.52 -20.78
CA ALA A 93 -7.24 -8.10 -20.56
C ALA A 93 -5.75 -7.73 -20.62
N CYS A 94 -4.86 -8.68 -20.97
CA CYS A 94 -3.43 -8.41 -21.06
C CYS A 94 -3.16 -7.34 -22.13
N PRO A 95 -2.49 -6.22 -21.78
CA PRO A 95 -2.26 -5.14 -22.71
C PRO A 95 -1.04 -5.42 -23.59
N THR A 96 -0.61 -4.42 -24.37
CA THR A 96 0.66 -4.50 -25.13
C THR A 96 1.83 -4.58 -24.15
N THR A 97 2.94 -5.22 -24.55
CA THR A 97 4.15 -5.32 -23.72
C THR A 97 4.62 -3.96 -23.20
N GLY A 98 4.88 -3.88 -21.90
CA GLY A 98 5.28 -2.64 -21.22
C GLY A 98 4.11 -1.79 -20.71
N GLU A 99 2.87 -2.17 -21.00
CA GLU A 99 1.67 -1.52 -20.46
C GLU A 99 1.09 -2.30 -19.26
N VAL A 100 0.23 -1.61 -18.50
CA VAL A 100 -0.51 -2.19 -17.36
C VAL A 100 -2.00 -2.00 -17.58
N ALA A 101 -2.75 -3.11 -17.57
CA ALA A 101 -4.20 -3.08 -17.55
C ALA A 101 -4.70 -3.19 -16.12
N ARG A 102 -5.75 -2.42 -15.80
CA ARG A 102 -6.42 -2.44 -14.49
C ARG A 102 -7.84 -2.92 -14.67
N ILE A 103 -8.24 -3.87 -13.84
CA ILE A 103 -9.55 -4.52 -13.90
C ILE A 103 -10.18 -4.42 -12.52
N GLU A 104 -11.32 -3.75 -12.46
CA GLU A 104 -12.19 -3.78 -11.28
C GLU A 104 -12.85 -5.16 -11.18
N ARG A 105 -12.86 -5.76 -9.99
CA ARG A 105 -13.59 -7.01 -9.78
C ARG A 105 -15.07 -6.72 -9.56
N ALA A 106 -15.94 -7.63 -10.01
CA ALA A 106 -17.32 -7.68 -9.54
C ALA A 106 -17.29 -8.16 -8.07
N GLY A 107 -17.04 -7.24 -7.14
CA GLY A 107 -16.74 -7.46 -5.73
C GLY A 107 -15.74 -6.42 -5.23
N GLU A 108 -15.16 -6.65 -4.06
CA GLU A 108 -14.10 -5.79 -3.52
C GLU A 108 -12.72 -6.25 -4.04
N GLY A 109 -11.88 -5.28 -4.39
CA GLY A 109 -10.52 -5.51 -4.89
C GLY A 109 -10.34 -5.28 -6.40
N GLU A 110 -9.07 -5.34 -6.82
CA GLU A 110 -8.63 -4.94 -8.15
C GLU A 110 -7.57 -5.92 -8.66
N VAL A 111 -7.50 -6.06 -9.99
CA VAL A 111 -6.47 -6.87 -10.64
C VAL A 111 -5.67 -5.99 -11.59
N HIS A 112 -4.35 -6.04 -11.46
CA HIS A 112 -3.42 -5.44 -12.40
C HIS A 112 -2.84 -6.54 -13.26
N VAL A 113 -2.74 -6.27 -14.55
CA VAL A 113 -2.15 -7.19 -15.53
C VAL A 113 -1.02 -6.47 -16.23
N LEU A 114 0.19 -6.96 -16.01
CA LEU A 114 1.41 -6.47 -16.63
C LEU A 114 1.71 -7.40 -17.81
N SER A 115 1.87 -6.82 -18.99
CA SER A 115 2.37 -7.53 -20.16
C SER A 115 3.90 -7.49 -20.15
N VAL A 116 4.53 -8.65 -20.07
CA VAL A 116 5.95 -8.80 -19.75
C VAL A 116 6.68 -9.47 -20.92
N PRO A 117 7.88 -9.00 -21.32
CA PRO A 117 8.68 -9.69 -22.33
C PRO A 117 8.94 -11.16 -22.00
N GLU A 118 9.14 -11.97 -23.05
CA GLU A 118 9.52 -13.38 -22.86
C GLU A 118 10.84 -13.48 -22.07
N GLY A 119 10.88 -14.38 -21.09
CA GLY A 119 12.03 -14.55 -20.21
C GLY A 119 12.07 -13.63 -18.99
N GLU A 120 11.25 -12.58 -18.92
CA GLU A 120 11.26 -11.62 -17.81
C GLU A 120 10.18 -11.88 -16.75
N VAL A 121 9.18 -12.72 -17.04
CA VAL A 121 8.00 -12.98 -16.17
C VAL A 121 8.38 -13.27 -14.71
N ALA A 122 9.37 -14.15 -14.47
CA ALA A 122 9.77 -14.52 -13.12
C ALA A 122 10.50 -13.38 -12.39
N ALA A 123 11.31 -12.59 -13.11
CA ALA A 123 12.00 -11.43 -12.56
C ALA A 123 10.98 -10.33 -12.22
N THR A 124 10.06 -10.01 -13.14
CA THR A 124 8.99 -9.05 -12.90
C THR A 124 8.14 -9.46 -11.71
N ALA A 125 7.73 -10.74 -11.61
CA ALA A 125 6.94 -11.20 -10.47
C ALA A 125 7.68 -11.09 -9.14
N THR A 126 9.01 -11.18 -9.13
CA THR A 126 9.84 -10.99 -7.92
C THR A 126 9.92 -9.52 -7.57
N VAL A 127 10.28 -8.66 -8.52
CA VAL A 127 10.34 -7.20 -8.32
C VAL A 127 8.99 -6.66 -7.84
N THR A 128 7.89 -7.07 -8.46
CA THR A 128 6.54 -6.66 -8.05
C THR A 128 6.18 -7.15 -6.64
N ALA A 129 6.71 -8.28 -6.19
CA ALA A 129 6.44 -8.78 -4.84
C ALA A 129 7.15 -7.96 -3.75
N GLU A 130 8.26 -7.31 -4.09
CA GLU A 130 9.12 -6.56 -3.18
C GLU A 130 8.97 -5.05 -3.35
N ASP A 131 8.05 -4.60 -4.21
CA ASP A 131 7.90 -3.21 -4.61
C ASP A 131 6.95 -2.43 -3.69
N ASP A 132 7.45 -1.31 -3.16
CA ASP A 132 6.68 -0.39 -2.31
C ASP A 132 5.43 0.15 -3.01
N GLU A 133 5.46 0.35 -4.33
CA GLU A 133 4.26 0.81 -5.05
C GLU A 133 3.17 -0.26 -5.06
N THR A 134 3.55 -1.55 -5.09
CA THR A 134 2.61 -2.67 -4.95
C THR A 134 1.98 -2.68 -3.56
N LEU A 135 2.76 -2.50 -2.49
CA LEU A 135 2.26 -2.41 -1.12
C LEU A 135 1.40 -1.15 -0.90
N ALA A 136 1.82 0.02 -1.38
CA ALA A 136 1.08 1.26 -1.26
C ALA A 136 -0.28 1.17 -1.96
N ARG A 137 -0.32 0.49 -3.12
CA ARG A 137 -1.56 0.27 -3.86
C ARG A 137 -2.48 -0.72 -3.15
N ALA A 138 -1.93 -1.77 -2.55
CA ALA A 138 -2.68 -2.70 -1.72
C ALA A 138 -3.30 -1.98 -0.50
N ALA A 139 -2.48 -1.20 0.21
CA ALA A 139 -2.90 -0.41 1.37
C ALA A 139 -4.01 0.59 1.04
N ARG A 140 -3.91 1.29 -0.11
CA ARG A 140 -4.93 2.23 -0.60
C ARG A 140 -6.29 1.56 -0.81
N GLN A 141 -6.28 0.30 -1.21
CA GLN A 141 -7.48 -0.49 -1.49
C GLN A 141 -8.00 -1.24 -0.27
N GLY A 142 -7.36 -1.10 0.89
CA GLY A 142 -7.69 -1.89 2.08
C GLY A 142 -7.38 -3.39 1.90
N ALA A 143 -6.51 -3.75 0.96
CA ALA A 143 -6.13 -5.14 0.77
C ALA A 143 -5.25 -5.63 1.94
N THR A 144 -5.56 -6.82 2.43
CA THR A 144 -4.76 -7.54 3.43
C THR A 144 -3.86 -8.59 2.80
N ARG A 145 -4.14 -8.96 1.55
CA ARG A 145 -3.35 -9.91 0.78
C ARG A 145 -3.17 -9.49 -0.67
N VAL A 146 -1.98 -9.71 -1.20
CA VAL A 146 -1.64 -9.54 -2.60
C VAL A 146 -1.23 -10.90 -3.19
N GLU A 147 -1.91 -11.32 -4.25
CA GLU A 147 -1.51 -12.52 -4.99
C GLU A 147 -0.89 -12.15 -6.33
N ILE A 148 0.34 -12.60 -6.56
CA ILE A 148 1.06 -12.43 -7.82
C ILE A 148 1.07 -13.77 -8.56
N ARG A 149 0.41 -13.81 -9.70
CA ARG A 149 0.27 -14.99 -10.57
C ARG A 149 0.99 -14.77 -11.88
N THR A 150 1.68 -15.78 -12.37
CA THR A 150 2.49 -15.72 -13.59
C THR A 150 1.86 -16.55 -14.70
N GLY A 151 1.85 -16.01 -15.92
CA GLY A 151 1.46 -16.71 -17.13
C GLY A 151 2.45 -16.44 -18.26
N THR A 152 2.25 -17.07 -19.42
CA THR A 152 3.10 -16.83 -20.59
C THR A 152 3.03 -15.36 -21.01
N GLY A 153 4.13 -14.63 -20.83
CA GLY A 153 4.26 -13.22 -21.18
C GLY A 153 3.45 -12.25 -20.30
N LEU A 154 3.00 -12.67 -19.11
CA LEU A 154 2.23 -11.76 -18.24
C LEU A 154 2.37 -12.07 -16.75
N VAL A 155 2.22 -11.01 -15.95
CA VAL A 155 2.11 -11.06 -14.48
C VAL A 155 0.78 -10.45 -14.08
N SER A 156 0.00 -11.15 -13.26
CA SER A 156 -1.28 -10.69 -12.73
C SER A 156 -1.15 -10.48 -11.22
N VAL A 157 -1.37 -9.25 -10.78
CA VAL A 157 -1.35 -8.84 -9.37
C VAL A 157 -2.78 -8.67 -8.91
N ARG A 158 -3.17 -9.37 -7.85
CA ARG A 158 -4.53 -9.32 -7.31
C ARG A 158 -4.49 -8.73 -5.92
N TYR A 159 -5.23 -7.66 -5.71
CA TYR A 159 -5.41 -7.02 -4.41
C TYR A 159 -6.69 -7.57 -3.77
N LEU A 160 -6.54 -8.30 -2.66
CA LEU A 160 -7.62 -8.96 -1.96
C LEU A 160 -7.89 -8.23 -0.64
N PRO A 161 -9.02 -7.52 -0.52
CA PRO A 161 -9.55 -7.06 0.77
C PRO A 161 -10.10 -8.24 1.58
N ASP A 162 -10.17 -8.06 2.89
CA ASP A 162 -10.78 -9.02 3.83
C ASP A 162 -12.29 -9.21 3.62
#